data_AF-A0A938Q4I9-F1
#
_entry.id   AF-A0A938Q4I9-F1
#
_cell.length_a   1.000
_cell.length_b   1.000
_cell.length_c   1.000
_cell.angle_alpha   90.00
_cell.angle_beta   90.00
_cell.angle_gamma   90.00
#
_symmetry.space_group_name_H-M   'P 1'
#
loop_
_entity.id
_entity.type
_entity.pdbx_description
1 polymer ?
#
loop_
_entity_poly.entity_id
_entity_poly.type
_entity_poly.pdbx_seq_one_letter_code
_entity_poly.pdbx_strand_id
1 'polypeptide(L)'
;MARCTSCSAPLAANTNRCPYCLTRSDVDLHAKLPYRLEKQNTHRICPNCDKPLQTVRLNMAEPIFIERCHTCYGLFFDKGEIELLLNSAVSHVTSINIDHIDNINKDRYHKPQKIRYVKCPECQRHMNRVNFGKRSGVVVD
;
A
#
# COMPACT_ATOMS: atom_id res chain seq x y z
N MET A 1 22.85 -13.03 -0.86
CA MET A 1 21.77 -13.24 -1.84
C MET A 1 20.49 -13.55 -1.08
N ALA A 2 19.40 -12.85 -1.38
CA ALA A 2 18.11 -13.15 -0.78
C ALA A 2 17.57 -14.50 -1.30
N ARG A 3 16.64 -15.12 -0.56
CA ARG A 3 15.99 -16.37 -0.95
C ARG A 3 14.49 -16.15 -1.02
N CYS A 4 13.82 -16.86 -1.91
CA CYS A 4 12.36 -16.83 -1.99
C CYS A 4 11.74 -17.38 -0.70
N THR A 5 10.79 -16.67 -0.10
CA THR A 5 10.08 -17.10 1.11
C THR A 5 9.16 -18.30 0.88
N SER A 6 8.82 -18.60 -0.37
CA SER A 6 7.93 -19.71 -0.73
C SER A 6 8.69 -20.98 -1.15
N CYS A 7 9.73 -20.86 -1.99
CA CYS A 7 10.45 -22.03 -2.53
C CYS A 7 11.95 -22.07 -2.18
N SER A 8 12.46 -21.11 -1.40
CA SER A 8 13.87 -21.03 -0.95
C SER A 8 14.93 -20.89 -2.05
N ALA A 9 14.52 -20.75 -3.32
CA ALA A 9 15.40 -20.53 -4.45
C ALA A 9 16.16 -19.20 -4.35
N PRO A 10 17.39 -19.10 -4.90
CA PRO A 10 18.18 -17.88 -4.86
C PRO A 10 17.51 -16.76 -5.68
N LEU A 11 17.45 -15.57 -5.12
CA LEU A 11 16.93 -14.38 -5.79
C LEU A 11 18.09 -13.45 -6.16
N ALA A 12 18.11 -13.03 -7.43
CA ALA A 12 18.97 -11.96 -7.89
C ALA A 12 18.53 -10.62 -7.28
N ALA A 13 19.41 -9.62 -7.30
CA ALA A 13 19.07 -8.27 -6.89
C ALA A 13 17.89 -7.73 -7.73
N ASN A 14 17.10 -6.83 -7.14
CA ASN A 14 16.02 -6.08 -7.81
C ASN A 14 14.95 -6.97 -8.48
N THR A 15 14.76 -8.20 -7.98
CA THR A 15 13.84 -9.19 -8.54
C THR A 15 12.53 -9.24 -7.75
N ASN A 16 11.42 -8.87 -8.39
CA ASN A 16 10.10 -8.82 -7.75
C ASN A 16 9.38 -10.16 -7.67
N ARG A 17 9.65 -11.06 -8.61
CA ARG A 17 9.03 -12.38 -8.68
C ARG A 17 10.12 -13.43 -8.77
N CYS A 18 9.98 -14.48 -7.97
CA CYS A 18 10.89 -15.61 -8.05
C CYS A 18 10.85 -16.20 -9.47
N PRO A 19 11.98 -16.34 -10.17
CA PRO A 19 11.99 -16.91 -11.52
C PRO A 19 11.66 -18.40 -11.54
N TYR A 20 11.69 -19.07 -10.38
CA TYR A 20 11.43 -20.50 -10.25
C TYR A 20 9.96 -20.80 -9.94
N CYS A 21 9.37 -20.12 -8.95
CA CYS A 21 8.01 -20.39 -8.49
C CYS A 21 7.01 -19.27 -8.78
N LEU A 22 7.46 -18.16 -9.37
CA LEU A 22 6.66 -16.97 -9.72
C LEU A 22 6.01 -16.23 -8.54
N THR A 23 6.19 -16.72 -7.30
CA THR A 23 5.76 -16.03 -6.09
C THR A 23 6.40 -14.65 -6.04
N ARG A 24 5.59 -13.64 -5.73
CA ARG A 24 6.07 -12.29 -5.52
C ARG A 24 6.92 -12.24 -4.25
N SER A 25 8.16 -11.80 -4.41
CA SER A 25 9.13 -11.66 -3.33
C SER A 25 8.97 -10.28 -2.71
N ASP A 26 8.05 -10.16 -1.76
CA ASP A 26 7.83 -8.92 -0.99
C ASP A 26 8.90 -8.77 0.12
N VAL A 27 10.18 -8.86 -0.25
CA VAL A 27 11.34 -9.01 0.67
C VAL A 27 11.42 -7.90 1.71
N ASP A 28 10.92 -6.70 1.40
CA ASP A 28 10.98 -5.52 2.29
C ASP A 28 9.67 -5.21 3.04
N LEU A 29 8.58 -5.95 2.78
CA LEU A 29 7.26 -5.70 3.39
C LEU A 29 6.94 -6.67 4.53
N HIS A 30 7.85 -7.59 4.87
CA HIS A 30 7.64 -8.53 5.95
C HIS A 30 7.51 -7.79 7.29
N ALA A 31 6.27 -7.72 7.78
CA ALA A 31 5.93 -7.51 9.18
C ALA A 31 6.52 -6.26 9.84
N LYS A 32 6.64 -5.13 9.12
CA LYS A 32 7.00 -3.85 9.78
C LYS A 32 6.03 -3.53 10.91
N LEU A 33 4.74 -3.85 10.74
CA LEU A 33 3.71 -3.62 11.74
C LEU A 33 2.72 -4.80 11.79
N PRO A 34 2.44 -5.37 12.97
CA PRO A 34 1.33 -6.31 13.11
C PRO A 34 0.01 -5.59 12.85
N TYR A 35 -0.88 -6.21 12.09
CA TYR A 35 -2.22 -5.68 11.84
C TYR A 35 -3.28 -6.72 12.21
N ARG A 36 -4.47 -6.24 12.57
CA ARG A 36 -5.64 -7.08 12.80
C ARG A 36 -6.84 -6.51 12.05
N LEU A 37 -7.60 -7.39 11.41
CA LEU A 37 -8.91 -7.02 10.87
C LEU A 37 -9.85 -6.82 12.04
N GLU A 38 -10.46 -5.65 12.13
CA GLU A 38 -11.48 -5.37 13.11
C GLU A 38 -12.85 -5.44 12.45
N LYS A 39 -13.78 -6.17 13.08
CA LYS A 39 -15.17 -6.29 12.61
C LYS A 39 -15.98 -5.03 12.94
N GLN A 40 -15.39 -3.85 12.77
CA GLN A 40 -16.16 -2.62 12.87
C GLN A 40 -16.94 -2.49 11.56
N ASN A 41 -18.26 -2.35 11.68
CA ASN A 41 -19.15 -2.23 10.54
C ASN A 41 -19.03 -0.79 10.03
N THR A 42 -18.14 -0.58 9.07
CA THR A 42 -17.83 0.76 8.56
C THR A 42 -18.91 1.12 7.55
N HIS A 43 -19.52 2.29 7.72
CA HIS A 43 -20.50 2.81 6.75
C HIS A 43 -19.82 3.30 5.46
N ARG A 44 -18.50 3.16 5.35
CA ARG A 44 -17.69 3.69 4.25
C ARG A 44 -17.70 2.70 3.09
N ILE A 45 -17.92 3.22 1.89
CA ILE A 45 -18.00 2.44 0.66
C ILE A 45 -16.74 2.71 -0.18
N CYS A 46 -16.14 1.65 -0.73
CA CYS A 46 -15.01 1.76 -1.62
C CYS A 46 -15.41 2.48 -2.93
N PRO A 47 -14.78 3.60 -3.30
CA PRO A 47 -15.17 4.38 -4.47
C PRO A 47 -14.82 3.72 -5.81
N ASN A 48 -14.06 2.62 -5.77
CA ASN A 48 -13.68 1.86 -6.97
C ASN A 48 -14.50 0.58 -7.15
N CYS A 49 -15.03 0.01 -6.06
CA CYS A 49 -15.71 -1.29 -6.09
C CYS A 49 -17.17 -1.24 -5.62
N ASP A 50 -17.61 -0.13 -5.03
CA ASP A 50 -18.92 0.04 -4.40
C ASP A 50 -19.22 -1.02 -3.33
N LYS A 51 -18.17 -1.52 -2.65
CA LYS A 51 -18.25 -2.51 -1.57
C LYS A 51 -17.90 -1.88 -0.22
N PRO A 52 -18.48 -2.37 0.89
CA PRO A 52 -18.14 -1.89 2.22
C PRO A 52 -16.64 -2.10 2.50
N LEU A 53 -16.02 -1.10 3.11
CA LEU A 53 -14.63 -1.18 3.55
C LEU A 53 -14.53 -1.96 4.87
N GLN A 54 -13.36 -2.56 5.11
CA GLN A 54 -13.04 -3.26 6.34
C GLN A 54 -12.04 -2.44 7.13
N THR A 55 -12.30 -2.21 8.42
CA THR A 55 -11.32 -1.57 9.29
C THR A 55 -10.16 -2.51 9.58
N VAL A 56 -8.96 -1.98 9.39
CA VAL A 56 -7.68 -2.61 9.71
C VAL A 56 -7.04 -1.80 10.81
N ARG A 57 -6.87 -2.42 11.97
CA ARG A 57 -6.10 -1.85 13.06
C ARG A 57 -4.62 -2.14 12.83
N LEU A 58 -3.81 -1.10 12.70
CA LEU A 58 -2.36 -1.21 12.68
C LEU A 58 -1.84 -1.05 14.11
N ASN A 59 -1.18 -2.09 14.62
CA ASN A 59 -0.65 -2.09 15.98
C ASN A 59 0.71 -1.41 16.00
N MET A 60 0.73 -0.14 16.39
CA MET A 60 1.93 0.66 16.63
C MET A 60 1.91 1.19 18.06
N ALA A 61 2.89 2.04 18.44
CA ALA A 61 2.86 2.74 19.73
C ALA A 61 1.55 3.52 19.93
N GLU A 62 1.07 4.16 18.86
CA GLU A 62 -0.27 4.71 18.76
C GLU A 62 -1.04 3.93 17.67
N PRO A 63 -2.08 3.16 18.03
CA PRO A 63 -2.81 2.36 17.06
C PRO A 63 -3.63 3.24 16.12
N ILE A 64 -3.54 2.96 14.82
CA ILE A 64 -4.33 3.66 13.78
C ILE A 64 -5.33 2.70 13.14
N PHE A 65 -6.46 3.24 12.69
CA PHE A 65 -7.59 2.49 12.17
C PHE A 65 -7.86 2.90 10.74
N ILE A 66 -7.27 2.16 9.80
CA ILE A 66 -7.39 2.46 8.38
C ILE A 66 -8.46 1.58 7.75
N GLU A 67 -8.97 2.02 6.61
CA GLU A 67 -9.99 1.28 5.88
C GLU A 67 -9.37 0.56 4.68
N ARG A 68 -9.74 -0.71 4.47
CA ARG A 68 -9.27 -1.51 3.34
C ARG A 68 -10.41 -2.16 2.59
N CYS A 69 -10.39 -2.05 1.26
CA CYS A 69 -11.29 -2.83 0.42
C CYS A 69 -10.79 -4.27 0.29
N HIS A 70 -11.64 -5.26 0.59
CA HIS A 70 -11.28 -6.67 0.40
C HIS A 70 -11.14 -7.08 -1.08
N THR A 71 -11.71 -6.31 -2.01
CA THR A 71 -11.73 -6.65 -3.45
C THR A 71 -10.60 -6.02 -4.24
N CYS A 72 -10.46 -4.69 -4.21
CA CYS A 72 -9.36 -4.01 -4.93
C CYS A 72 -8.12 -3.78 -4.08
N TYR A 73 -8.18 -4.09 -2.78
CA TYR A 73 -7.09 -3.82 -1.82
C TYR A 73 -6.71 -2.35 -1.67
N GLY A 74 -7.56 -1.43 -2.14
CA GLY A 74 -7.41 0.00 -1.89
C GLY A 74 -7.46 0.30 -0.39
N LEU A 75 -6.64 1.27 0.02
CA LEU A 75 -6.55 1.75 1.39
C LEU A 75 -7.11 3.17 1.47
N PHE A 76 -7.81 3.47 2.56
CA PHE A 76 -8.28 4.81 2.87
C PHE A 76 -7.80 5.18 4.27
N PHE A 77 -7.23 6.37 4.36
CA PHE A 77 -6.65 6.96 5.57
C PHE A 77 -7.46 8.21 5.90
N ASP A 78 -7.84 8.36 7.15
CA ASP A 78 -8.39 9.63 7.63
C ASP A 78 -7.29 10.69 7.68
N LYS A 79 -7.70 11.96 7.77
CA LYS A 79 -6.78 13.09 7.75
C LYS A 79 -5.76 12.98 8.88
N GLY A 80 -4.47 12.97 8.55
CA GLY A 80 -3.36 12.89 9.51
C GLY A 80 -2.84 11.47 9.78
N GLU A 81 -3.60 10.42 9.43
CA GLU A 81 -3.19 9.05 9.73
C GLU A 81 -2.01 8.58 8.87
N ILE A 82 -1.94 9.03 7.61
CA ILE A 82 -0.82 8.68 6.74
C ILE A 82 0.48 9.32 7.24
N GLU A 83 0.44 10.57 7.71
CA GLU A 83 1.59 11.24 8.31
C GLU A 83 2.02 10.56 9.61
N LEU A 84 1.05 10.18 10.47
CA LEU A 84 1.32 9.45 11.71
C LEU A 84 1.98 8.09 11.45
N LEU A 85 1.49 7.35 10.44
CA LEU A 85 2.08 6.09 10.01
C LEU A 85 3.51 6.27 9.50
N LEU A 86 3.76 7.29 8.67
CA LEU A 86 5.08 7.52 8.10
C LEU A 86 6.08 7.94 9.17
N ASN A 87 5.69 8.80 10.11
CA ASN A 87 6.55 9.26 11.19
C ASN A 87 6.94 8.12 12.16
N SER A 88 6.08 7.12 12.32
CA SER A 88 6.31 6.00 13.23
C SER A 88 7.01 4.80 12.56
N ALA A 89 6.73 4.52 11.29
CA ALA A 89 7.17 3.30 10.61
C ALA A 89 8.38 3.47 9.68
N VAL A 90 8.77 4.71 9.38
CA VAL A 90 9.85 5.02 8.42
C VAL A 90 11.04 5.61 9.15
N SER A 91 12.14 4.87 9.21
CA SER A 91 13.44 5.37 9.64
C SER A 91 14.04 6.32 8.61
N HIS A 92 15.01 7.15 9.01
CA HIS A 92 15.77 7.99 8.09
C HIS A 92 16.34 7.17 6.94
N VAL A 93 15.93 7.52 5.71
CA VAL A 93 16.35 6.82 4.50
C VAL A 93 17.73 7.32 4.08
N THR A 94 18.73 6.45 4.12
CA THR A 94 20.12 6.76 3.71
C THR A 94 20.40 6.46 2.24
N SER A 95 19.64 5.55 1.64
CA SER A 95 19.77 5.18 0.24
C SER A 95 18.43 4.68 -0.32
N ILE A 96 18.20 4.92 -1.61
CA ILE A 96 16.99 4.50 -2.33
C ILE A 96 17.43 3.63 -3.49
N ASN A 97 16.88 2.42 -3.58
CA ASN A 97 17.13 1.52 -4.71
C ASN A 97 16.12 1.81 -5.83
N ILE A 98 16.49 2.74 -6.72
CA ILE A 98 15.63 3.23 -7.81
C ILE A 98 15.32 2.11 -8.81
N ASP A 99 16.31 1.29 -9.17
CA ASP A 99 16.14 0.20 -10.12
C ASP A 99 15.09 -0.82 -9.65
N HIS A 100 15.10 -1.13 -8.35
CA HIS A 100 14.10 -2.03 -7.77
C HIS A 100 12.70 -1.39 -7.79
N ILE A 101 12.59 -0.10 -7.46
CA ILE A 101 11.33 0.65 -7.53
C ILE A 101 10.76 0.64 -8.97
N ASP A 102 11.60 0.87 -9.97
CA ASP A 102 11.20 0.85 -11.37
C ASP A 102 10.71 -0.53 -11.80
N ASN A 103 11.39 -1.59 -11.37
CA ASN A 103 10.92 -2.95 -11.61
C ASN A 103 9.56 -3.20 -10.94
N ILE A 104 9.34 -2.72 -9.71
CA ILE A 104 8.06 -2.87 -8.98
C ILE A 104 6.95 -2.16 -9.75
N ASN A 105 7.22 -0.95 -10.23
CA ASN A 105 6.26 -0.15 -10.99
C ASN A 105 5.89 -0.84 -12.31
N LYS A 106 6.86 -1.40 -13.04
CA LYS A 106 6.62 -2.17 -14.27
C LYS A 106 5.76 -3.41 -14.01
N ASP A 107 6.02 -4.15 -12.93
CA ASP A 107 5.24 -5.33 -12.56
C ASP A 107 3.81 -4.99 -12.09
N ARG A 108 3.62 -3.87 -11.39
CA ARG A 108 2.30 -3.46 -10.90
C ARG A 108 1.44 -2.84 -11.99
N TYR A 109 2.02 -1.98 -12.82
CA TYR A 109 1.29 -1.18 -13.81
C TYR A 109 1.61 -1.63 -15.23
N HIS A 110 1.02 -2.76 -15.63
CA HIS A 110 1.16 -3.29 -17.00
C HIS A 110 0.47 -2.42 -18.06
N LYS A 111 -0.47 -1.55 -17.67
CA LYS A 111 -1.18 -0.62 -18.55
C LYS A 111 -1.42 0.72 -17.84
N PRO A 112 -1.35 1.85 -18.57
CA PRO A 112 -1.74 3.13 -18.02
C PRO A 112 -3.23 3.09 -17.66
N GLN A 113 -3.53 3.26 -16.37
CA GLN A 113 -4.90 3.35 -15.88
C GLN A 113 -5.49 4.72 -16.29
N LYS A 114 -6.75 4.74 -16.73
CA LYS A 114 -7.45 6.00 -17.01
C LYS A 114 -7.56 6.79 -15.69
N ILE A 115 -7.08 8.03 -15.68
CA ILE A 115 -7.18 8.92 -14.51
C ILE A 115 -8.66 9.21 -14.26
N ARG A 116 -9.13 8.96 -13.03
CA ARG A 116 -10.50 9.24 -12.59
C ARG A 116 -10.44 9.82 -11.17
N TYR A 117 -11.18 10.90 -10.94
CA TYR A 117 -11.39 11.42 -9.60
C TYR A 117 -12.31 10.49 -8.82
N VAL A 118 -11.95 10.19 -7.58
CA VAL A 118 -12.71 9.31 -6.70
C VAL A 118 -13.47 10.11 -5.66
N LYS A 119 -14.60 9.55 -5.20
CA LYS A 119 -15.39 10.13 -4.11
C LYS A 119 -14.81 9.74 -2.76
N CYS A 120 -14.88 10.66 -1.81
CA CYS A 120 -14.52 10.41 -0.43
C CYS A 120 -15.48 9.36 0.19
N PRO A 121 -14.96 8.24 0.72
CA PRO A 121 -15.77 7.22 1.39
C PRO A 121 -16.59 7.74 2.58
N GLU A 122 -16.17 8.85 3.19
CA GLU A 122 -16.84 9.49 4.33
C GLU A 122 -17.90 10.52 3.89
N CYS A 123 -17.52 11.53 3.09
CA CYS A 123 -18.39 12.66 2.75
C CYS A 123 -18.96 12.65 1.33
N GLN A 124 -18.59 11.68 0.49
CA GLN A 124 -19.04 11.50 -0.90
C GLN A 124 -18.71 12.64 -1.88
N ARG A 125 -17.95 13.66 -1.46
CA ARG A 125 -17.39 14.69 -2.34
C ARG A 125 -16.19 14.15 -3.10
N HIS A 126 -15.91 14.70 -4.28
CA HIS A 126 -14.70 14.34 -5.04
C HIS A 126 -13.46 14.77 -4.25
N MET A 127 -12.50 13.85 -4.16
CA MET A 127 -11.22 14.14 -3.54
C MET A 127 -10.22 14.67 -4.59
N ASN A 128 -9.28 15.50 -4.14
CA ASN A 128 -8.32 16.15 -5.02
C ASN A 128 -7.09 15.28 -5.16
N ARG A 129 -6.84 14.83 -6.39
CA ARG A 129 -5.61 14.13 -6.76
C ARG A 129 -4.38 15.00 -6.53
N VAL A 130 -3.54 14.66 -5.56
CA VAL A 130 -2.30 15.37 -5.22
C VAL A 130 -1.09 14.44 -5.17
N ASN A 131 0.08 14.95 -5.56
CA ASN A 131 1.34 14.23 -5.41
C ASN A 131 1.81 14.36 -3.95
N PHE A 132 1.85 13.24 -3.24
CA PHE A 132 2.30 13.19 -1.86
C PHE A 132 3.77 13.64 -1.76
N GLY A 133 4.12 14.50 -0.81
CA GLY A 133 5.51 14.96 -0.65
C GLY A 133 6.10 15.74 -1.85
N LYS A 134 5.27 16.31 -2.74
CA LYS A 134 5.61 17.14 -3.92
C LYS A 134 6.39 16.45 -5.06
N ARG A 135 7.28 15.50 -4.76
CA ARG A 135 8.15 14.81 -5.73
C ARG A 135 8.18 13.29 -5.56
N SER A 136 7.36 12.71 -4.67
CA SER A 136 7.42 11.27 -4.40
C SER A 136 6.95 10.42 -5.57
N GLY A 137 6.09 10.97 -6.44
CA GLY A 137 5.43 10.21 -7.50
C GLY A 137 4.28 9.33 -6.98
N VAL A 138 4.05 9.32 -5.65
CA VAL A 138 2.90 8.70 -5.02
C VAL A 138 1.73 9.68 -5.11
N VAL A 139 0.64 9.23 -5.71
CA VAL A 139 -0.60 10.01 -5.80
C VAL A 139 -1.51 9.58 -4.67
N VAL A 140 -2.00 10.57 -3.93
CA VAL A 140 -3.13 10.41 -3.01
C VAL A 140 -4.31 11.19 -3.60
N ASP A 141 -5.45 10.55 -3.67
CA ASP A 141 -6.70 11.18 -4.08
C ASP A 141 -7.44 11.64 -2.84
#